data_AF-A0AAU7AAD2-F1
#
_entry.id   AF-A0AAU7AAD2-F1
#
_cell.length_a   1.000
_cell.length_b   1.000
_cell.length_c   1.000
_cell.angle_alpha   90.00
_cell.angle_beta   90.00
_cell.angle_gamma   90.00
#
_symmetry.space_group_name_H-M   'P 1'
#
loop_
_entity.id
_entity.type
_entity.pdbx_description
1 polymer ?
#
loop_
_entity_poly.entity_id
_entity_poly.type
_entity_poly.pdbx_seq_one_letter_code
_entity_poly.pdbx_strand_id
1 'polypeptide(L)'
;MSAISGVSSLQSIQSSQANALAKTDSMKLKLAEATGFKPAGVSFAERLGESLNSVAEAQNKAAQSVKDYELGREQDLSKVMVEQQISSLGFQLTLNVRNKALSAYKEIMNMPV
;
A
#
# COMPACT_ATOMS: atom_id res chain seq x y z
N MET A 1 -30.70 -21.98 56.26
CA MET A 1 -30.29 -22.22 54.87
C MET A 1 -30.35 -20.90 54.11
N SER A 2 -29.30 -20.08 54.20
CA SER A 2 -29.24 -18.76 53.55
C SER A 2 -27.78 -18.42 53.25
N ALA A 3 -27.25 -18.99 52.17
CA ALA A 3 -26.01 -18.58 51.53
C ALA A 3 -26.11 -19.08 50.08
N ILE A 4 -25.45 -18.41 49.13
CA ILE A 4 -25.44 -18.69 47.67
C ILE A 4 -26.48 -17.87 46.85
N SER A 5 -26.51 -16.55 47.04
CA SER A 5 -27.09 -15.63 46.02
C SER A 5 -26.06 -14.68 45.40
N GLY A 6 -24.81 -14.64 45.92
CA GLY A 6 -23.76 -13.73 45.45
C GLY A 6 -22.94 -14.22 44.24
N VAL A 7 -23.03 -15.50 43.87
CA VAL A 7 -22.24 -16.07 42.76
C VAL A 7 -22.96 -15.95 41.41
N SER A 8 -24.30 -15.87 41.42
CA SER A 8 -25.13 -15.81 40.22
C SER A 8 -25.06 -14.45 39.50
N SER A 9 -24.84 -13.36 40.24
CA SER A 9 -24.70 -12.00 39.69
C SER A 9 -23.35 -11.77 39.00
N LEU A 10 -22.29 -12.52 39.36
CA LEU A 10 -21.00 -12.45 38.67
C LEU A 10 -21.03 -13.20 37.33
N GLN A 11 -21.91 -14.19 37.18
CA GLN A 11 -22.06 -14.95 35.93
C GLN A 11 -22.84 -14.17 34.83
N SER A 12 -23.76 -13.28 35.23
CA SER A 12 -24.49 -12.39 34.29
C SER A 12 -23.65 -11.20 33.81
N ILE A 13 -22.70 -10.72 34.62
CA ILE A 13 -21.76 -9.66 34.22
C ILE A 13 -20.72 -10.19 33.21
N GLN A 14 -20.28 -11.44 33.35
CA GLN A 14 -19.35 -12.03 32.39
C GLN A 14 -19.97 -12.34 31.03
N SER A 15 -21.25 -12.74 31.00
CA SER A 15 -21.99 -13.01 29.76
C SER A 15 -22.46 -11.74 29.04
N SER A 16 -22.72 -10.64 29.76
CA SER A 16 -23.04 -9.34 29.16
C SER A 16 -21.83 -8.66 28.52
N GLN A 17 -20.61 -8.86 29.05
CA GLN A 17 -19.37 -8.36 28.44
C GLN A 17 -19.03 -9.13 27.14
N ALA A 18 -19.27 -10.44 27.10
CA ALA A 18 -19.10 -11.26 25.89
C ALA A 18 -20.07 -10.86 24.75
N ASN A 19 -21.32 -10.58 25.08
CA ASN A 19 -22.31 -10.11 24.08
C ASN A 19 -22.05 -8.68 23.59
N ALA A 20 -21.47 -7.80 24.41
CA ALA A 20 -21.11 -6.44 24.01
C ALA A 20 -19.92 -6.41 23.01
N LEU A 21 -18.94 -7.29 23.19
CA LEU A 21 -17.81 -7.45 22.27
C LEU A 21 -18.28 -8.03 20.93
N ALA A 22 -19.08 -9.10 20.96
CA ALA A 22 -19.63 -9.71 19.74
C ALA A 22 -20.54 -8.75 18.93
N LYS A 23 -21.30 -7.88 19.60
CA LYS A 23 -22.13 -6.86 18.96
C LYS A 23 -21.28 -5.76 18.31
N THR A 24 -20.17 -5.39 18.92
CA THR A 24 -19.23 -4.40 18.37
C THR A 24 -18.52 -4.91 17.12
N ASP A 25 -18.06 -6.16 17.11
CA ASP A 25 -17.48 -6.79 15.92
C ASP A 25 -18.49 -6.99 14.79
N SER A 26 -19.73 -7.36 15.12
CA SER A 26 -20.83 -7.46 14.15
C SER A 26 -21.20 -6.11 13.54
N MET A 27 -21.08 -5.01 14.29
CA MET A 27 -21.31 -3.65 13.78
C MET A 27 -20.16 -3.16 12.89
N LYS A 28 -18.90 -3.49 13.22
CA LYS A 28 -17.74 -3.19 12.35
C LYS A 28 -17.81 -3.93 11.02
N LEU A 29 -18.21 -5.20 11.04
CA LEU A 29 -18.38 -6.01 9.83
C LEU A 29 -19.50 -5.46 8.93
N LYS A 30 -20.63 -5.07 9.53
CA LYS A 30 -21.74 -4.43 8.80
C LYS A 30 -21.40 -3.04 8.27
N LEU A 31 -20.58 -2.27 8.97
CA LEU A 31 -20.11 -0.97 8.50
C LEU A 31 -19.11 -1.11 7.33
N ALA A 32 -18.28 -2.15 7.34
CA ALA A 32 -17.41 -2.50 6.22
C ALA A 32 -18.19 -3.00 4.99
N GLU A 33 -19.28 -3.76 5.19
CA GLU A 33 -20.19 -4.13 4.09
C GLU A 33 -20.99 -2.94 3.54
N ALA A 34 -21.45 -2.02 4.41
CA ALA A 34 -22.22 -0.85 3.99
C ALA A 34 -21.39 0.19 3.22
N THR A 35 -20.07 0.22 3.41
CA THR A 35 -19.15 1.14 2.72
C THR A 35 -18.54 0.52 1.46
N GLY A 36 -18.77 -0.77 1.19
CA GLY A 36 -18.21 -1.47 0.03
C GLY A 36 -16.68 -1.54 -0.01
N PHE A 37 -15.99 -0.98 0.99
CA PHE A 37 -14.54 -0.93 1.04
C PHE A 37 -14.00 -2.18 1.74
N LYS A 38 -13.93 -3.25 0.95
CA LYS A 38 -13.12 -4.41 1.28
C LYS A 38 -11.75 -4.17 0.65
N PRO A 39 -10.66 -3.91 1.42
CA PRO A 39 -9.32 -3.86 0.85
C PRO A 39 -8.90 -5.29 0.51
N ALA A 40 -9.47 -5.84 -0.55
CA ALA A 40 -9.10 -7.12 -1.13
C ALA A 40 -8.20 -6.82 -2.34
N GLY A 41 -6.93 -6.55 -2.07
CA GLY A 41 -5.92 -6.24 -3.08
C GLY A 41 -4.69 -5.56 -2.48
N VAL A 42 -3.57 -5.62 -3.21
CA VAL A 42 -2.36 -4.82 -2.89
C VAL A 42 -2.77 -3.34 -2.85
N SER A 43 -2.41 -2.63 -1.78
CA SER A 43 -2.76 -1.22 -1.67
C SER A 43 -2.08 -0.40 -2.77
N PHE A 44 -2.71 0.70 -3.17
CA PHE A 44 -2.11 1.63 -4.12
C PHE A 44 -0.73 2.12 -3.65
N ALA A 45 -0.56 2.34 -2.35
CA ALA A 45 0.71 2.76 -1.76
C ALA A 45 1.81 1.69 -1.92
N GLU A 46 1.48 0.42 -1.69
CA GLU A 46 2.39 -0.71 -1.92
C GLU A 46 2.76 -0.81 -3.40
N ARG A 47 1.78 -0.73 -4.31
CA ARG A 47 2.03 -0.79 -5.75
C ARG A 47 2.85 0.39 -6.26
N LEU A 48 2.65 1.59 -5.70
CA LEU A 48 3.47 2.76 -5.99
C LEU A 48 4.90 2.55 -5.48
N GLY A 49 5.07 2.00 -4.27
CA GLY A 49 6.37 1.63 -3.72
C GLY A 49 7.12 0.62 -4.60
N GLU A 50 6.45 -0.44 -5.04
CA GLU A 50 7.01 -1.42 -6.00
C GLU A 50 7.41 -0.76 -7.33
N SER A 51 6.58 0.15 -7.84
CA SER A 51 6.87 0.85 -9.10
C SER A 51 8.10 1.77 -8.97
N LEU A 52 8.27 2.44 -7.83
CA LEU A 52 9.47 3.24 -7.55
C LEU A 52 10.73 2.37 -7.44
N ASN A 53 10.63 1.20 -6.81
CA ASN A 53 11.72 0.23 -6.76
C ASN A 53 12.09 -0.27 -8.16
N SER A 54 11.09 -0.55 -9.01
CA SER A 54 11.33 -0.95 -10.40
C SER A 54 12.09 0.10 -11.22
N VAL A 55 11.83 1.39 -10.96
CA VAL A 55 12.58 2.48 -11.61
C VAL A 55 14.03 2.54 -11.12
N ALA A 56 14.27 2.34 -9.82
CA ALA A 56 15.63 2.25 -9.27
C ALA A 56 16.40 1.04 -9.86
N GLU A 57 15.74 -0.10 -9.99
CA GLU A 57 16.30 -1.27 -10.67
C GLU A 57 16.62 -0.99 -12.14
N ALA A 58 15.72 -0.34 -12.88
CA ALA A 58 15.95 0.02 -14.27
C ALA A 58 17.15 0.98 -14.43
N GLN A 59 17.34 1.94 -13.51
CA GLN A 59 18.52 2.81 -13.47
C GLN A 59 19.81 2.03 -13.22
N ASN A 60 19.82 1.14 -12.23
CA ASN A 60 20.98 0.30 -11.93
C ASN A 60 21.32 -0.63 -13.10
N LYS A 61 20.31 -1.21 -13.73
CA LYS A 61 20.48 -2.08 -14.89
C LYS A 61 21.09 -1.33 -16.07
N ALA A 62 20.58 -0.14 -16.39
CA ALA A 62 21.15 0.69 -17.46
C ALA A 62 22.61 1.06 -17.18
N ALA A 63 22.94 1.48 -15.95
CA ALA A 63 24.31 1.79 -15.56
C ALA A 63 25.25 0.57 -15.66
N GLN A 64 24.76 -0.61 -15.27
CA GLN A 64 25.49 -1.86 -15.38
C GLN A 64 25.70 -2.27 -16.85
N SER A 65 24.68 -2.11 -17.69
CA SER A 65 24.72 -2.40 -19.13
C SER A 65 25.78 -1.56 -19.85
N VAL A 66 25.83 -0.26 -19.56
CA VAL A 66 26.86 0.65 -20.09
C VAL A 66 28.25 0.18 -19.67
N LYS A 67 28.42 -0.17 -18.39
CA LYS A 67 29.70 -0.67 -17.86
C LYS A 67 30.11 -2.00 -18.48
N ASP A 68 29.17 -2.91 -18.69
CA ASP A 68 29.43 -4.22 -19.31
C ASP A 68 29.81 -4.08 -20.78
N TYR A 69 29.26 -3.08 -21.47
CA TYR A 69 29.63 -2.71 -22.83
C TYR A 69 31.03 -2.09 -22.91
N GLU A 70 31.35 -1.14 -22.04
CA GLU A 70 32.70 -0.54 -21.96
C GLU A 70 33.79 -1.58 -21.66
N LEU A 71 33.45 -2.59 -20.87
CA LEU A 71 34.35 -3.69 -20.51
C LEU A 71 34.36 -4.84 -21.54
N GLY A 72 33.59 -4.73 -22.62
CA GLY A 72 33.50 -5.71 -23.70
C GLY A 72 32.85 -7.04 -23.30
N ARG A 73 32.18 -7.10 -22.14
CA ARG A 73 31.39 -8.28 -21.70
C ARG A 73 30.07 -8.38 -22.45
N GLU A 74 29.51 -7.24 -22.83
CA GLU A 74 28.32 -7.11 -23.66
C GLU A 74 28.73 -6.39 -24.96
N GLN A 75 28.45 -6.99 -26.12
CA GLN A 75 28.83 -6.39 -27.42
C GLN A 75 27.63 -5.77 -28.14
N ASP A 76 26.42 -6.02 -27.65
CA ASP A 76 25.20 -5.48 -28.24
C ASP A 76 24.90 -4.08 -27.71
N LEU A 77 25.37 -3.06 -28.44
CA LEU A 77 25.07 -1.66 -28.17
C LEU A 77 23.55 -1.38 -28.18
N SER A 78 22.78 -2.09 -29.01
CA SER A 78 21.34 -1.87 -29.14
C SER A 78 20.62 -2.19 -27.82
N LYS A 79 21.04 -3.26 -27.15
CA LYS A 79 20.52 -3.65 -25.84
C LYS A 79 20.79 -2.59 -24.78
N VAL A 80 22.01 -2.06 -24.73
CA VAL A 80 22.39 -0.97 -23.80
C VAL A 80 21.53 0.27 -24.05
N MET A 81 21.35 0.65 -25.32
CA MET A 81 20.54 1.80 -25.70
C MET A 81 19.07 1.63 -25.32
N VAL A 82 18.51 0.42 -25.49
CA VAL A 82 17.14 0.12 -25.08
C VAL A 82 17.00 0.22 -23.56
N GLU A 83 17.93 -0.34 -22.78
CA GLU A 83 17.90 -0.28 -21.32
C GLU A 83 18.02 1.17 -20.81
N GLN A 84 18.87 1.98 -21.45
CA GLN A 84 18.98 3.41 -21.18
C GLN A 84 17.67 4.16 -21.47
N GLN A 85 17.02 3.85 -22.60
CA GLN A 85 15.76 4.48 -22.99
C GLN A 85 14.63 4.12 -22.02
N ILE A 86 14.56 2.84 -21.60
CA ILE A 86 13.59 2.36 -20.61
C ILE A 86 13.77 3.12 -19.29
N SER A 87 15.02 3.23 -18.82
CA SER A 87 15.34 3.95 -17.58
C SER A 87 14.92 5.42 -17.64
N SER A 88 15.24 6.12 -18.73
CA SER A 88 14.90 7.53 -18.94
C SER A 88 13.38 7.75 -18.98
N LEU A 89 12.66 6.93 -19.74
CA LEU A 89 11.21 7.02 -19.84
C LEU A 89 10.51 6.71 -18.51
N GLY A 90 10.97 5.67 -17.80
CA GLY A 90 10.45 5.31 -16.47
C GLY A 90 10.68 6.40 -15.43
N PHE A 91 11.84 7.06 -15.46
CA PHE A 91 12.12 8.20 -14.60
C PHE A 91 11.21 9.40 -14.90
N GLN A 92 11.02 9.75 -16.18
CA GLN A 92 10.11 10.83 -16.57
C GLN A 92 8.67 10.54 -16.12
N LEU A 93 8.20 9.31 -16.29
CA LEU A 93 6.88 8.91 -15.80
C LEU A 93 6.77 9.08 -14.28
N THR A 94 7.79 8.69 -13.53
CA THR A 94 7.84 8.84 -12.06
C THR A 94 7.73 10.30 -11.64
N LEU A 95 8.43 11.21 -12.31
CA LEU A 95 8.34 12.64 -12.04
C LEU A 95 6.92 13.17 -12.29
N ASN A 96 6.27 12.72 -13.37
CA ASN A 96 4.89 13.10 -13.65
C ASN A 96 3.91 12.60 -12.57
N VAL A 97 4.06 11.36 -12.12
CA VAL A 97 3.25 10.80 -11.02
C VAL A 97 3.49 11.55 -9.73
N ARG A 98 4.75 11.83 -9.36
CA ARG A 98 5.10 12.65 -8.19
C ARG A 98 4.44 14.02 -8.24
N ASN A 99 4.54 14.71 -9.38
CA ASN A 99 3.93 16.02 -9.56
C ASN A 99 2.40 15.96 -9.43
N LYS A 100 1.76 14.94 -10.02
CA LYS A 100 0.31 14.75 -9.89
C LYS A 100 -0.12 14.45 -8.46
N ALA A 101 0.65 13.63 -7.72
CA ALA A 101 0.38 13.34 -6.32
C ALA A 101 0.51 14.59 -5.44
N LEU A 102 1.54 15.42 -5.66
CA LEU A 102 1.70 16.70 -4.98
C LEU A 102 0.55 17.66 -5.29
N SER A 103 0.09 17.72 -6.54
CA SER A 103 -1.05 18.54 -6.92
C SER A 103 -2.35 18.06 -6.28
N ALA A 104 -2.61 16.76 -6.25
CA ALA A 104 -3.79 16.20 -5.58
C ALA A 104 -3.80 16.50 -4.08
N TYR A 105 -2.63 16.42 -3.42
CA TYR A 105 -2.50 16.83 -2.02
C TYR A 105 -2.83 18.32 -1.82
N LYS A 106 -2.29 19.19 -2.68
CA LYS A 106 -2.59 20.64 -2.65
C LYS A 106 -4.07 20.92 -2.90
N GLU A 107 -4.71 20.19 -3.80
CA GLU A 107 -6.13 20.32 -4.13
C GLU A 107 -7.01 19.98 -2.93
N ILE A 108 -6.70 18.89 -2.21
CA ILE A 108 -7.40 18.53 -0.96
C ILE A 108 -7.22 19.61 0.11
N MET A 109 -6.01 20.18 0.24
CA MET A 109 -5.74 21.26 1.20
C MET A 109 -6.49 22.56 0.89
N ASN A 110 -6.66 22.88 -0.38
CA ASN A 110 -7.33 24.11 -0.84
C ASN A 110 -8.84 23.94 -1.02
N MET A 111 -9.37 22.74 -0.76
CA MET A 111 -10.80 22.50 -0.80
C MET A 111 -11.44 23.26 0.38
N PRO A 112 -12.35 24.22 0.14
CA PRO A 112 -13.08 24.85 1.23
C PRO A 112 -13.94 23.80 1.92
N VAL A 113 -13.82 23.72 3.25
CA VAL A 113 -14.70 22.92 4.10
C VAL A 113 -16.10 23.51 4.15
#